data_AF-A0A183E9Y1-F1
#
_entry.id   AF-A0A183E9Y1-F1
#
_cell.length_a   1.000
_cell.length_b   1.000
_cell.length_c   1.000
_cell.angle_alpha   90.00
_cell.angle_beta   90.00
_cell.angle_gamma   90.00
#
_symmetry.space_group_name_H-M   'P 1'
#
loop_
_entity.id
_entity.type
_entity.pdbx_description
1 polymer ?
#
loop_
_entity_poly.entity_id
_entity_poly.type
_entity_poly.pdbx_seq_one_letter_code
_entity_poly.pdbx_strand_id
1 'polypeptide(L)'
;LQRALLHWQRSANQDYAYARIKLGDYYYYGYGTTVDYEMAATQYKIASDRHQAAQAMFNLGYMHEQGLGINKDIHLAKRFYDMAAETSTDAYIPVNLALMKLTALFLLEYFKEVSP
;
A
#
# COMPACT_ATOMS: atom_id res chain seq x y z
N LEU A 1 -16.56 -15.27 3.25
CA LEU A 1 -15.25 -14.63 3.07
C LEU A 1 -14.09 -15.64 2.98
N GLN A 2 -13.99 -16.65 3.86
CA GLN A 2 -12.93 -17.68 3.76
C GLN A 2 -12.83 -18.40 2.39
N ARG A 3 -13.95 -18.76 1.77
CA ARG A 3 -13.93 -19.33 0.41
C ARG A 3 -13.38 -18.34 -0.63
N ALA A 4 -13.72 -17.06 -0.52
CA ALA A 4 -13.22 -16.03 -1.43
C ALA A 4 -11.70 -15.82 -1.24
N LEU A 5 -11.21 -15.82 0.02
CA LEU A 5 -9.78 -15.81 0.32
C LEU A 5 -9.05 -16.96 -0.38
N LEU A 6 -9.58 -18.18 -0.28
CA LEU A 6 -9.02 -19.36 -0.94
C LEU A 6 -8.99 -19.21 -2.47
N HIS A 7 -10.04 -18.64 -3.08
CA HIS A 7 -10.07 -18.38 -4.51
C HIS A 7 -9.06 -17.31 -4.93
N TRP A 8 -8.91 -16.23 -4.17
CA TRP A 8 -7.87 -15.23 -4.42
C TRP A 8 -6.47 -15.82 -4.31
N GLN A 9 -6.21 -16.66 -3.30
CA GLN A 9 -4.95 -17.37 -3.16
C GLN A 9 -4.65 -18.24 -4.38
N ARG A 10 -5.62 -19.03 -4.84
CA ARG A 10 -5.46 -19.90 -6.02
C ARG A 10 -5.22 -19.10 -7.30
N SER A 11 -5.84 -17.93 -7.44
CA SER A 11 -5.64 -17.04 -8.59
C SER A 11 -4.30 -16.30 -8.53
N ALA A 12 -3.88 -15.84 -7.35
CA ALA A 12 -2.57 -15.23 -7.12
C ALA A 12 -1.42 -16.23 -7.37
N ASN A 13 -1.63 -17.52 -7.04
CA ASN A 13 -0.67 -18.60 -7.35
C ASN A 13 -0.54 -18.88 -8.86
N GLN A 14 -1.53 -18.47 -9.67
CA GLN A 14 -1.47 -18.47 -11.14
C GLN A 14 -0.93 -17.15 -11.70
N ASP A 15 -0.28 -16.35 -10.86
CA ASP A 15 0.35 -15.08 -11.20
C ASP A 15 -0.59 -13.98 -11.72
N TYR A 16 -1.85 -14.03 -11.31
CA TYR A 16 -2.80 -12.98 -11.64
C TYR A 16 -2.62 -11.75 -10.73
N ALA A 17 -2.21 -10.63 -11.33
CA ALA A 17 -1.88 -9.38 -10.63
C ALA A 17 -2.99 -8.89 -9.71
N TYR A 18 -4.23 -8.82 -10.20
CA TYR A 18 -5.36 -8.32 -9.42
C TYR A 18 -5.71 -9.24 -8.24
N ALA A 19 -5.51 -10.56 -8.37
CA ALA A 19 -5.70 -11.46 -7.25
C ALA A 19 -4.65 -11.23 -6.15
N ARG A 20 -3.42 -10.84 -6.48
CA ARG A 20 -2.43 -10.45 -5.47
C ARG A 20 -2.85 -9.21 -4.70
N ILE A 21 -3.38 -8.19 -5.39
CA ILE A 21 -3.94 -6.99 -4.75
C ILE A 21 -5.09 -7.38 -3.83
N LYS A 22 -6.04 -8.20 -4.30
CA LYS A 22 -7.17 -8.65 -3.47
C LYS A 22 -6.75 -9.51 -2.30
N LEU A 23 -5.74 -10.35 -2.46
CA LEU A 23 -5.20 -11.13 -1.36
C LEU A 23 -4.55 -10.21 -0.32
N GLY A 24 -3.83 -9.17 -0.76
CA GLY A 24 -3.35 -8.09 0.10
C GLY A 24 -4.47 -7.39 0.87
N ASP A 25 -5.57 -7.00 0.18
CA ASP A 25 -6.74 -6.38 0.82
C ASP A 25 -7.34 -7.31 1.89
N TYR A 26 -7.42 -8.61 1.61
CA TYR A 26 -7.99 -9.58 2.54
C TYR A 26 -7.16 -9.74 3.80
N TYR A 27 -5.84 -9.73 3.69
CA TYR A 27 -4.95 -9.72 4.86
C TYR A 27 -4.98 -8.38 5.60
N TYR A 28 -5.03 -7.26 4.86
CA TYR A 28 -5.08 -5.92 5.43
C TYR A 28 -6.36 -5.69 6.27
N TYR A 29 -7.52 -6.12 5.76
CA TYR A 29 -8.81 -5.93 6.43
C TYR A 29 -9.28 -7.14 7.25
N GLY A 30 -8.56 -8.27 7.22
CA GLY A 30 -8.98 -9.49 7.90
C GLY A 30 -10.25 -10.12 7.28
N TYR A 31 -10.39 -10.10 5.96
CA TYR A 31 -11.55 -10.69 5.30
C TYR A 31 -11.44 -12.21 5.22
N GLY A 32 -12.16 -12.90 6.10
CA GLY A 32 -12.12 -14.37 6.17
C GLY A 32 -10.79 -14.91 6.71
N THR A 33 -9.99 -14.06 7.33
CA THR A 33 -8.74 -14.34 8.06
C THR A 33 -8.59 -13.29 9.17
N THR A 34 -7.62 -13.42 10.06
CA THR A 34 -7.24 -12.30 10.95
C THR A 34 -6.49 -11.23 10.16
N VAL A 35 -6.49 -9.98 10.66
CA VAL A 35 -5.65 -8.92 10.10
C VAL A 35 -4.18 -9.34 10.19
N ASP A 36 -3.48 -9.22 9.07
CA ASP A 36 -2.06 -9.54 8.95
C ASP A 36 -1.41 -8.56 7.97
N TYR A 37 -0.82 -7.49 8.51
CA TYR A 37 -0.21 -6.45 7.67
C TYR A 37 1.09 -6.91 7.00
N GLU A 38 1.83 -7.85 7.58
CA GLU A 38 3.07 -8.37 6.97
C GLU A 38 2.74 -9.18 5.72
N MET A 39 1.71 -10.03 5.79
CA MET A 39 1.20 -10.77 4.63
C MET A 39 0.61 -9.82 3.58
N ALA A 40 -0.12 -8.77 4.01
CA ALA A 40 -0.64 -7.76 3.09
C ALA A 40 0.48 -7.05 2.31
N ALA A 41 1.50 -6.55 3.02
CA ALA A 41 2.67 -5.90 2.41
C ALA A 41 3.38 -6.85 1.44
N THR A 42 3.53 -8.12 1.80
CA THR A 42 4.13 -9.13 0.93
C THR A 42 3.36 -9.27 -0.38
N GLN A 43 2.03 -9.37 -0.34
CA GLN A 43 1.23 -9.52 -1.57
C GLN A 43 1.26 -8.25 -2.44
N TYR A 44 1.18 -7.06 -1.83
CA TYR A 44 1.31 -5.82 -2.58
C TYR A 44 2.69 -5.65 -3.19
N LYS A 45 3.76 -6.02 -2.48
CA LYS A 45 5.12 -6.01 -3.01
C LYS A 45 5.25 -6.89 -4.24
N ILE A 46 4.72 -8.11 -4.19
CA ILE A 46 4.75 -9.00 -5.36
C ILE A 46 3.95 -8.38 -6.53
N ALA A 47 2.79 -7.78 -6.26
CA ALA A 47 1.98 -7.11 -7.28
C ALA A 47 2.68 -5.89 -7.90
N SER A 48 3.38 -5.09 -7.08
CA SER A 48 4.20 -3.97 -7.52
C SER A 48 5.37 -4.45 -8.39
N ASP A 49 6.18 -5.38 -7.88
CA ASP A 49 7.46 -5.77 -8.49
C ASP A 49 7.26 -6.59 -9.77
N ARG A 50 6.23 -7.45 -9.84
CA ARG A 50 6.02 -8.35 -11.00
C ARG A 50 5.06 -7.80 -12.05
N HIS A 51 4.14 -6.93 -11.66
CA HIS A 51 3.05 -6.52 -12.54
C HIS A 51 2.89 -5.01 -12.66
N GLN A 52 3.77 -4.23 -12.02
CA GLN A 52 3.71 -2.77 -12.00
C GLN A 52 2.30 -2.27 -11.67
N ALA A 53 1.69 -2.85 -10.62
CA ALA A 53 0.33 -2.50 -10.25
C ALA A 53 0.31 -1.19 -9.45
N ALA A 54 -0.16 -0.09 -10.06
CA ALA A 54 -0.23 1.23 -9.42
C ALA A 54 -1.00 1.21 -8.08
N GLN A 55 -2.09 0.45 -7.98
CA GLN A 55 -2.83 0.30 -6.72
C GLN A 55 -2.00 -0.39 -5.63
N ALA A 56 -1.17 -1.38 -5.98
CA ALA A 56 -0.30 -2.05 -5.03
C ALA A 56 0.81 -1.11 -4.54
N MET A 57 1.37 -0.30 -5.44
CA MET A 57 2.34 0.74 -5.08
C MET A 57 1.72 1.77 -4.13
N PHE A 58 0.51 2.25 -4.42
CA PHE A 58 -0.21 3.16 -3.54
C PHE A 58 -0.41 2.56 -2.14
N ASN A 59 -0.85 1.30 -2.08
CA ASN A 59 -1.03 0.60 -0.80
C ASN A 59 0.29 0.43 -0.02
N LEU A 60 1.41 0.12 -0.69
CA LEU A 60 2.73 0.08 -0.07
C LEU A 60 3.17 1.44 0.45
N GLY A 61 2.90 2.51 -0.31
CA GLY A 61 3.15 3.88 0.11
C GLY A 61 2.44 4.21 1.42
N TYR A 62 1.16 3.85 1.49
CA TYR A 62 0.35 4.01 2.70
C TYR A 62 0.85 3.16 3.88
N MET A 63 1.24 1.91 3.64
CA MET A 63 1.75 1.04 4.69
C MET A 63 3.08 1.56 5.26
N HIS A 64 3.97 2.12 4.43
CA HIS A 64 5.18 2.81 4.89
C HIS A 64 4.87 4.13 5.61
N GLU A 65 3.85 4.87 5.19
CA GLU A 65 3.43 6.10 5.88
C GLU A 65 2.96 5.80 7.32
N GLN A 66 2.25 4.70 7.51
CA GLN A 66 1.61 4.34 8.77
C GLN A 66 2.41 3.33 9.63
N GLY A 67 3.42 2.67 9.06
CA GLY A 67 4.16 1.61 9.75
C GLY A 67 3.36 0.32 9.94
N LEU A 68 2.53 -0.06 8.96
CA LEU A 68 1.64 -1.21 9.06
C LEU A 68 2.31 -2.47 8.50
N GLY A 69 2.77 -3.37 9.37
CA GLY A 69 3.43 -4.62 8.95
C GLY A 69 4.77 -4.43 8.25
N ILE A 70 5.21 -3.18 8.11
CA ILE A 70 6.52 -2.76 7.61
C ILE A 70 6.94 -1.50 8.39
N ASN A 71 8.24 -1.23 8.44
CA ASN A 71 8.74 -0.06 9.16
C ASN A 71 8.18 1.24 8.55
N LYS A 72 7.79 2.16 9.42
CA LYS A 72 7.40 3.51 9.03
C LYS A 72 8.59 4.21 8.35
N ASP A 73 8.41 4.64 7.11
CA ASP A 73 9.42 5.35 6.33
C ASP A 73 8.72 6.31 5.35
N ILE A 74 8.76 7.60 5.67
CA ILE A 74 8.08 8.64 4.89
C ILE A 74 8.71 8.85 3.51
N HIS A 75 10.01 8.56 3.34
CA HIS A 75 10.69 8.70 2.06
C HIS A 75 10.31 7.55 1.13
N LEU A 76 10.24 6.32 1.66
CA LEU A 76 9.70 5.19 0.91
C LEU A 76 8.21 5.37 0.61
N ALA A 77 7.43 5.91 1.55
CA ALA A 77 6.02 6.23 1.32
C ALA A 77 5.85 7.15 0.11
N LYS A 78 6.55 8.30 0.11
CA LYS A 78 6.55 9.23 -1.02
C LYS A 78 6.97 8.56 -2.32
N ARG A 79 8.07 7.79 -2.30
CA ARG A 79 8.58 7.10 -3.50
C ARG A 79 7.53 6.16 -4.10
N PHE A 80 6.85 5.37 -3.29
CA PHE A 80 5.81 4.47 -3.77
C PHE A 80 4.58 5.21 -4.31
N TYR A 81 4.20 6.33 -3.69
CA TYR A 81 3.14 7.19 -4.22
C TYR A 81 3.52 7.79 -5.58
N ASP A 82 4.74 8.30 -5.73
CA ASP A 82 5.23 8.84 -7.01
C ASP A 82 5.21 7.75 -8.09
N MET A 83 5.74 6.56 -7.79
CA MET A 83 5.70 5.40 -8.70
C MET A 83 4.28 5.02 -9.11
N ALA A 84 3.30 5.09 -8.20
CA ALA A 84 1.90 4.81 -8.52
C ALA A 84 1.34 5.80 -9.54
N ALA A 85 1.60 7.10 -9.37
CA ALA A 85 1.15 8.15 -10.29
C ALA A 85 1.86 8.09 -11.66
N GLU A 86 3.14 7.69 -11.69
CA GLU A 86 3.87 7.44 -12.94
C GLU A 86 3.32 6.24 -13.71
N THR A 87 2.82 5.24 -12.99
CA THR A 87 2.34 3.97 -13.56
C THR A 87 0.92 4.07 -14.12
N SER A 88 0.04 4.87 -13.51
CA SER A 88 -1.35 5.00 -13.95
C SER A 88 -1.91 6.40 -13.70
N THR A 89 -2.60 6.93 -14.71
CA THR A 89 -3.33 8.21 -14.60
C THR A 89 -4.44 8.17 -13.54
N ASP A 90 -5.01 6.99 -13.29
CA ASP A 90 -6.06 6.81 -12.28
C ASP A 90 -5.52 7.00 -10.85
N ALA A 91 -4.21 6.81 -10.66
CA ALA A 91 -3.56 7.03 -9.37
C ALA A 91 -3.25 8.50 -9.10
N TYR A 92 -3.33 9.39 -10.11
CA TYR A 92 -2.91 10.79 -9.97
C TYR A 92 -3.63 11.54 -8.85
N ILE A 93 -4.97 11.48 -8.82
CA ILE A 93 -5.77 12.17 -7.79
C ILE A 93 -5.50 11.62 -6.38
N PRO A 94 -5.62 10.29 -6.12
CA PRO A 94 -5.36 9.77 -4.77
C PRO A 94 -3.92 10.00 -4.31
N VAL A 95 -2.93 9.90 -5.20
CA VAL A 95 -1.53 10.20 -4.88
C VAL A 95 -1.35 11.65 -4.47
N ASN A 96 -1.89 12.61 -5.23
CA ASN A 96 -1.77 14.02 -4.87
C ASN A 96 -2.39 14.33 -3.51
N LEU A 97 -3.55 13.74 -3.20
CA LEU A 97 -4.17 13.87 -1.88
C LEU A 97 -3.28 13.30 -0.77
N ALA A 98 -2.71 12.11 -0.99
CA ALA A 98 -1.80 11.47 -0.04
C ALA A 98 -0.53 12.30 0.20
N LEU A 99 0.09 12.83 -0.87
CA LEU A 99 1.30 13.66 -0.78
C LEU A 99 1.03 15.01 -0.11
N MET A 100 -0.11 15.65 -0.37
CA MET A 100 -0.51 16.87 0.34
C MET A 100 -0.68 16.60 1.84
N LYS A 101 -1.34 15.51 2.21
CA LYS A 101 -1.47 15.07 3.62
C LYS A 101 -0.10 14.81 4.24
N LEU A 102 0.76 14.03 3.57
CA LEU A 102 2.09 13.68 4.05
C LEU A 102 2.94 14.93 4.30
N THR A 103 2.90 15.89 3.36
CA THR A 103 3.62 17.16 3.47
C THR A 103 3.08 18.00 4.63
N ALA A 104 1.76 18.07 4.80
CA ALA A 104 1.15 18.80 5.92
C ALA A 104 1.55 18.20 7.27
N LEU A 105 1.56 16.87 7.40
CA LEU A 105 2.00 16.18 8.61
C LEU A 105 3.48 16.44 8.91
N PHE A 106 4.34 16.34 7.90
CA PHE A 106 5.77 16.61 8.05
C PHE A 106 6.03 18.06 8.51
N LEU A 107 5.35 19.04 7.91
CA LEU A 107 5.47 20.44 8.33
C LEU A 107 4.98 20.64 9.78
N LEU A 108 3.87 20.01 10.16
CA LEU A 108 3.36 20.09 11.53
C LEU A 108 4.32 19.47 12.55
N GLU A 109 4.93 18.32 12.24
CA GLU A 109 5.95 17.68 13.08
C GLU A 109 7.19 18.57 13.19
N TYR A 110 7.69 19.11 12.08
CA TYR A 110 8.82 20.04 12.05
C TYR A 110 8.58 21.27 12.94
N PHE A 111 7.41 21.91 12.84
CA PHE A 111 7.11 23.09 13.67
C PHE A 111 7.00 22.74 15.15
N LYS A 112 6.53 21.54 15.52
CA LYS A 112 6.50 21.09 16.92
C LYS A 112 7.90 20.84 17.48
N GLU A 113 8.82 20.32 16.68
CA GLU A 113 10.20 20.06 17.10
C GLU A 113 11.03 21.34 17.22
N VAL A 114 10.75 22.35 16.38
CA VAL A 114 11.48 23.64 16.35
C VAL A 114 10.85 24.70 17.26
N SER A 115 9.59 24.54 17.70
CA SER A 115 8.97 25.44 18.67
C SER A 115 9.53 25.21 20.08
N PRO A 116 10.05 26.25 20.76
CA PRO A 116 10.62 26.16 22.11
C PRO A 116 9.58 25.87 23.20
#